data_AF-A0A7V8DKP9-F1
#
_entry.id   AF-A0A7V8DKP9-F1
#
_cell.length_a   1.000
_cell.length_b   1.000
_cell.length_c   1.000
_cell.angle_alpha   90.00
_cell.angle_beta   90.00
_cell.angle_gamma   90.00
#
_symmetry.space_group_name_H-M   'P 1'
#
loop_
_entity.id
_entity.type
_entity.pdbx_description
1 polymer ?
#
loop_
_entity_poly.entity_id
_entity_poly.type
_entity_poly.pdbx_seq_one_letter_code
_entity_poly.pdbx_strand_id
1 'polypeptide(L)'
;MRMKQLIAVGLVAVLLFVASCTQYHAQGAGAGALAGGVAGALLDKKNGWRGGVYGAGLGAILGASLADVSTRASQESAATNRPVQYRSDQGNYTYQAEPYNDPNASTRCKKVRERVYEGDRLVKDHIREVCDSQRADRGYLY
;
A
#
# COMPACT_ATOMS: atom_id res chain seq x y z
N MET A 1 6.15 -36.41 -0.94
CA MET A 1 5.91 -35.37 0.09
C MET A 1 5.12 -35.98 1.24
N ARG A 2 5.50 -35.72 2.50
CA ARG A 2 4.75 -36.25 3.67
C ARG A 2 3.39 -35.56 3.76
N MET A 3 2.32 -36.27 4.15
CA MET A 3 0.92 -35.79 4.27
C MET A 3 0.79 -34.38 4.90
N LYS A 4 1.60 -34.08 5.92
CA LYS A 4 1.64 -32.76 6.60
C LYS A 4 2.07 -31.62 5.67
N GLN A 5 2.92 -31.89 4.68
CA GLN A 5 3.37 -30.91 3.71
C GLN A 5 2.33 -30.64 2.64
N LEU A 6 1.52 -31.64 2.26
CA LEU A 6 0.39 -31.44 1.35
C LEU A 6 -0.71 -30.60 2.00
N ILE A 7 -0.97 -30.79 3.29
CA ILE A 7 -1.92 -29.97 4.05
C ILE A 7 -1.40 -28.52 4.14
N ALA A 8 -0.12 -28.33 4.47
CA ALA A 8 0.47 -26.98 4.54
C ALA A 8 0.46 -26.27 3.17
N VAL A 9 0.81 -26.96 2.09
CA VAL A 9 0.78 -26.40 0.73
C VAL A 9 -0.64 -26.07 0.30
N GLY A 10 -1.62 -26.94 0.58
CA GLY A 10 -3.03 -26.66 0.30
C GLY A 10 -3.54 -25.43 1.03
N LEU A 11 -3.18 -25.25 2.31
CA LEU A 11 -3.62 -24.12 3.12
C LEU A 11 -2.99 -22.80 2.65
N VAL A 12 -1.72 -22.81 2.26
CA VAL A 12 -1.04 -21.65 1.65
C VAL A 12 -1.64 -21.32 0.28
N ALA A 13 -1.94 -22.33 -0.54
CA ALA A 13 -2.55 -22.13 -1.85
C ALA A 13 -3.94 -21.50 -1.75
N VAL A 14 -4.76 -21.95 -0.79
CA VAL A 14 -6.08 -21.35 -0.51
C VAL A 14 -5.93 -19.89 -0.06
N LEU A 15 -5.02 -19.58 0.86
CA LEU A 15 -4.77 -18.21 1.33
C LEU A 15 -4.33 -17.26 0.19
N LEU A 16 -3.48 -17.74 -0.72
CA LEU A 16 -3.06 -16.98 -1.89
C LEU A 16 -4.21 -16.77 -2.88
N PHE A 17 -5.11 -17.74 -3.02
CA PHE A 17 -6.28 -17.65 -3.90
C PHE A 17 -7.32 -16.64 -3.40
N VAL A 18 -7.50 -16.47 -2.09
CA VAL A 18 -8.40 -15.44 -1.55
C VAL A 18 -7.78 -14.03 -1.61
N ALA A 19 -6.45 -13.93 -1.51
CA ALA A 19 -5.75 -12.65 -1.56
C ALA A 19 -5.72 -12.02 -2.96
N SER A 20 -5.91 -12.80 -4.03
CA SER A 20 -5.87 -12.32 -5.42
C SER A 20 -7.04 -11.40 -5.78
N CYS A 21 -8.18 -11.50 -5.08
CA CYS A 21 -9.31 -10.58 -5.25
C CYS A 21 -9.04 -9.18 -4.68
N THR A 22 -7.98 -8.99 -3.88
CA THR A 22 -7.66 -7.70 -3.24
C THR A 22 -6.21 -7.30 -3.55
N GLN A 23 -5.88 -7.04 -4.82
CA GLN A 23 -4.48 -6.87 -5.24
C GLN A 23 -3.74 -5.76 -4.49
N TYR A 24 -4.40 -4.62 -4.22
CA TYR A 24 -3.78 -3.49 -3.49
C TYR A 24 -3.51 -3.82 -2.02
N HIS A 25 -4.48 -4.47 -1.36
CA HIS A 25 -4.33 -4.92 0.03
C HIS A 25 -3.27 -6.02 0.16
N ALA A 26 -3.24 -6.97 -0.77
CA ALA A 26 -2.27 -8.05 -0.77
C ALA A 26 -0.85 -7.55 -1.06
N GLN A 27 -0.69 -6.54 -1.93
CA GLN A 27 0.61 -5.93 -2.20
C GLN A 27 1.13 -5.12 -1.01
N GLY A 28 0.27 -4.31 -0.37
CA GLY A 28 0.60 -3.59 0.86
C GLY A 28 0.94 -4.54 2.00
N ALA A 29 0.11 -5.57 2.22
CA ALA A 29 0.33 -6.59 3.22
C ALA A 29 1.61 -7.38 2.96
N GLY A 30 1.89 -7.77 1.71
CA GLY A 30 3.09 -8.52 1.34
C GLY A 30 4.37 -7.70 1.54
N ALA A 31 4.39 -6.46 1.06
CA ALA A 31 5.53 -5.56 1.25
C ALA A 31 5.75 -5.26 2.74
N GLY A 32 4.68 -5.04 3.48
CA GLY A 32 4.70 -4.86 4.92
C GLY A 32 5.20 -6.09 5.68
N ALA A 33 4.74 -7.29 5.33
CA ALA A 33 5.21 -8.55 5.92
C ALA A 33 6.69 -8.78 5.67
N LEU A 34 7.16 -8.51 4.44
CA LEU A 34 8.57 -8.67 4.10
C LEU A 34 9.44 -7.69 4.89
N ALA A 35 9.11 -6.40 4.85
CA ALA A 35 9.87 -5.37 5.57
C ALA A 35 9.84 -5.60 7.08
N GLY A 36 8.65 -5.86 7.64
CA GLY A 36 8.46 -6.14 9.06
C GLY A 36 9.13 -7.44 9.49
N GLY A 37 9.11 -8.47 8.65
CA GLY A 37 9.76 -9.76 8.93
C GLY A 37 11.28 -9.67 8.95
N VAL A 38 11.88 -8.95 8.00
CA VAL A 38 13.33 -8.68 8.01
C VAL A 38 13.71 -7.85 9.23
N ALA A 39 12.99 -6.76 9.50
CA ALA A 39 13.26 -5.92 10.66
C ALA A 39 13.12 -6.69 11.98
N GLY A 40 12.04 -7.47 12.13
CA GLY A 40 11.79 -8.29 13.32
C GLY A 40 12.84 -9.38 13.52
N ALA A 41 13.32 -9.99 12.43
CA ALA A 41 14.36 -11.01 12.51
C ALA A 41 15.73 -10.45 12.95
N LEU A 42 16.02 -9.20 12.57
CA LEU A 42 17.25 -8.51 12.96
C LEU A 42 17.19 -7.94 14.39
N LEU A 43 16.00 -7.53 14.84
CA LEU A 43 15.79 -6.95 16.17
C LEU A 43 15.77 -8.00 17.29
N ASP A 44 15.24 -9.20 17.03
CA ASP A 44 15.24 -10.28 18.02
C ASP A 44 16.59 -11.02 18.05
N LYS A 45 17.51 -10.51 18.86
CA LYS A 45 18.84 -11.10 19.07
C LYS A 45 18.83 -12.48 19.72
N LYS A 46 17.73 -12.87 20.39
CA LYS A 46 17.62 -14.18 21.03
C LYS A 46 17.05 -15.22 20.08
N ASN A 47 16.11 -14.85 19.22
CA ASN A 47 15.54 -15.74 18.22
C ASN A 47 14.96 -14.97 17.02
N GLY A 48 15.81 -14.70 16.02
CA GLY A 48 15.42 -13.98 14.81
C GLY A 48 14.27 -14.64 14.02
N TRP A 49 14.05 -15.95 14.15
CA TRP A 49 12.89 -16.59 13.53
C TRP A 49 11.58 -16.13 14.18
N ARG A 50 11.54 -16.06 15.51
CA ARG A 50 10.37 -15.55 16.25
C ARG A 50 10.16 -14.08 15.96
N GLY A 51 11.21 -13.28 16.06
CA GLY A 51 11.17 -11.86 15.71
C GLY A 51 10.67 -11.62 14.30
N GLY A 52 11.11 -12.43 13.33
CA GLY A 52 10.68 -12.33 11.94
C GLY A 52 9.21 -12.68 11.73
N VAL A 53 8.67 -13.70 12.41
CA VAL A 53 7.24 -14.04 12.32
C VAL A 53 6.37 -12.93 12.91
N TYR A 54 6.72 -12.41 14.09
CA TYR A 54 5.97 -11.30 14.70
C TYR A 54 6.07 -10.02 13.89
N GLY A 55 7.27 -9.71 13.40
CA GLY A 55 7.53 -8.56 12.54
C GLY A 55 6.78 -8.66 11.22
N ALA A 56 6.71 -9.85 10.60
CA ALA A 56 5.95 -10.06 9.38
C ALA A 56 4.44 -9.91 9.60
N GLY A 57 3.91 -10.43 10.71
CA GLY A 57 2.50 -10.28 11.05
C GLY A 57 2.11 -8.81 11.26
N LEU A 58 2.87 -8.08 12.07
CA LEU A 58 2.64 -6.65 12.31
C LEU A 58 2.81 -5.81 11.04
N GLY A 59 3.88 -6.10 10.29
CA GLY A 59 4.16 -5.42 9.04
C GLY A 59 3.07 -5.63 8.00
N ALA A 60 2.51 -6.84 7.90
CA ALA A 60 1.41 -7.12 6.97
C ALA A 60 0.16 -6.31 7.28
N ILE A 61 -0.23 -6.23 8.56
CA ILE A 61 -1.41 -5.47 8.98
C ILE A 61 -1.22 -3.99 8.64
N LEU A 62 -0.09 -3.41 9.04
CA LEU A 62 0.21 -1.99 8.78
C LEU A 62 0.31 -1.69 7.29
N GLY A 63 0.99 -2.55 6.53
CA GLY A 63 1.15 -2.40 5.09
C GLY A 63 -0.17 -2.50 4.34
N ALA A 64 -1.09 -3.37 4.77
CA ALA A 64 -2.45 -3.45 4.23
C ALA A 64 -3.19 -2.14 4.44
N SER A 65 -3.25 -1.65 5.68
CA SER A 65 -3.97 -0.41 6.02
C SER A 65 -3.43 0.82 5.28
N LEU A 66 -2.11 0.93 5.14
CA LEU A 66 -1.46 2.02 4.39
C LEU A 66 -1.81 2.00 2.90
N ALA A 67 -1.88 0.82 2.29
CA ALA A 67 -2.27 0.67 0.89
C ALA A 67 -3.73 1.11 0.66
N ASP A 68 -4.61 0.83 1.62
CA ASP A 68 -6.03 1.21 1.56
C ASP A 68 -6.21 2.73 1.61
N VAL A 69 -5.53 3.41 2.55
CA VAL A 69 -5.57 4.87 2.69
C VAL A 69 -4.97 5.57 1.47
N SER A 70 -3.82 5.09 0.99
CA SER A 70 -3.17 5.65 -0.21
C SER A 70 -4.08 5.56 -1.43
N THR A 71 -4.77 4.44 -1.61
CA THR A 71 -5.69 4.24 -2.74
C THR A 71 -6.89 5.18 -2.65
N ARG A 72 -7.47 5.35 -1.46
CA ARG A 72 -8.60 6.26 -1.25
C ARG A 72 -8.23 7.72 -1.47
N ALA A 73 -7.09 8.16 -0.92
CA ALA A 73 -6.57 9.52 -1.08
C ALA A 73 -6.28 9.87 -2.54
N SER A 74 -5.66 8.95 -3.28
CA SER A 74 -5.33 9.13 -4.71
C SER A 74 -6.60 9.33 -5.54
N GLN A 75 -7.64 8.55 -5.27
CA GLN A 75 -8.90 8.64 -6.02
C GLN A 75 -9.70 9.88 -5.67
N GLU A 76 -9.72 10.28 -4.39
CA GLU A 76 -10.42 11.49 -3.96
C GLU A 76 -9.79 12.75 -4.55
N SER A 77 -8.46 12.83 -4.59
CA SER A 77 -7.73 13.94 -5.22
C SER A 77 -7.97 13.99 -6.74
N ALA A 78 -7.91 12.83 -7.43
CA ALA A 78 -8.15 12.76 -8.87
C ALA A 78 -9.60 13.07 -9.27
N ALA A 79 -10.56 12.76 -8.41
CA ALA A 79 -11.99 13.01 -8.62
C ALA A 79 -12.37 14.47 -8.34
N THR A 80 -11.87 15.03 -7.23
CA THR A 80 -12.24 16.40 -6.81
C THR A 80 -11.37 17.48 -7.45
N ASN A 81 -10.24 17.11 -8.08
CA ASN A 81 -9.27 18.04 -8.66
C ASN A 81 -8.79 19.10 -7.65
N ARG A 82 -8.85 18.76 -6.36
CA ARG A 82 -8.43 19.59 -5.25
C ARG A 82 -7.20 18.96 -4.60
N PRO A 83 -6.27 19.79 -4.10
CA PRO A 83 -5.17 19.28 -3.32
C PRO A 83 -5.73 18.67 -2.02
N VAL A 84 -5.40 17.42 -1.76
CA VAL A 84 -5.85 16.72 -0.54
C VAL A 84 -4.64 16.56 0.36
N GLN A 85 -4.77 17.01 1.60
CA GLN A 85 -3.75 16.87 2.62
C GLN A 85 -4.27 15.97 3.73
N TYR A 86 -3.57 14.87 3.97
CA TYR A 86 -3.83 14.01 5.12
C TYR A 86 -2.68 14.18 6.10
N ARG A 87 -3.02 14.62 7.31
CA ARG A 87 -2.10 14.69 8.44
C ARG A 87 -2.32 13.45 9.30
N SER A 88 -1.25 12.81 9.74
CA SER A 88 -1.38 11.68 10.66
C SER A 88 -1.75 12.18 12.06
N ASP A 89 -2.83 11.65 12.63
CA ASP A 89 -3.32 12.04 13.97
C ASP A 89 -2.39 11.61 15.11
N GLN A 90 -1.50 10.63 14.86
CA GLN A 90 -0.56 10.06 15.82
C GLN A 90 0.93 10.22 15.42
N GLY A 91 1.26 10.95 14.35
CA GLY A 91 2.64 11.02 13.86
C GLY A 91 2.98 12.28 13.07
N ASN A 92 4.29 12.57 12.94
CA ASN A 92 4.84 13.74 12.26
C ASN A 92 4.73 13.70 10.72
N TYR A 93 3.91 12.84 10.12
CA TYR A 93 3.86 12.69 8.67
C TYR A 93 2.72 13.52 8.06
N THR A 94 3.03 14.29 7.03
CA THR A 94 2.06 15.04 6.22
C THR A 94 2.10 14.53 4.79
N TYR A 95 0.98 13.99 4.32
CA TYR A 95 0.80 13.56 2.93
C TYR A 95 0.07 14.66 2.16
N GLN A 96 0.63 15.11 1.04
CA GLN A 96 0.08 16.15 0.19
C GLN A 96 0.00 15.64 -1.25
N ALA A 97 -1.21 15.52 -1.79
CA ALA A 97 -1.43 15.22 -3.20
C ALA A 97 -2.00 16.44 -3.89
N GLU A 98 -1.38 16.88 -4.99
CA GLU A 98 -1.80 18.05 -5.75
C GLU A 98 -1.95 17.70 -7.24
N PRO A 99 -2.99 18.22 -7.91
CA PRO A 99 -3.13 18.04 -9.35
C PRO A 99 -1.95 18.69 -10.08
N TYR A 100 -1.25 17.90 -10.89
CA TYR A 100 -0.13 18.35 -11.71
C TYR A 100 -0.64 18.56 -13.14
N ASN A 101 -0.97 19.81 -13.46
CA ASN A 101 -1.38 20.18 -14.82
C ASN A 101 -0.13 20.28 -15.69
N ASP A 102 0.14 19.24 -16.46
CA ASP A 102 1.15 19.25 -17.52
C ASP A 102 0.52 19.85 -18.79
N PRO A 103 0.99 21.02 -19.28
CA PRO A 103 0.43 21.68 -20.45
C PRO A 103 0.60 20.88 -21.77
N ASN A 104 1.38 19.79 -21.77
CA ASN A 104 1.65 18.93 -22.93
C ASN A 104 0.99 17.54 -22.85
N ALA A 105 0.05 17.32 -21.93
CA ALA A 105 -0.59 16.02 -21.77
C ALA A 105 -1.73 15.79 -22.80
N SER A 106 -1.39 15.28 -23.98
CA SER A 106 -2.33 14.75 -24.98
C SER A 106 -2.95 13.40 -24.58
N THR A 107 -2.92 13.01 -23.30
CA THR A 107 -3.39 11.71 -22.80
C THR A 107 -4.70 11.88 -22.02
N ARG A 108 -5.61 10.88 -22.08
CA ARG A 108 -6.86 10.81 -21.29
C ARG A 108 -6.61 10.56 -19.78
N CYS A 109 -5.48 11.04 -19.28
CA CYS A 109 -4.95 10.72 -17.96
C CYS A 109 -4.58 12.01 -17.23
N LYS A 110 -4.95 12.07 -15.95
CA LYS A 110 -4.63 13.19 -15.07
C LYS A 110 -3.36 12.87 -14.30
N LYS A 111 -2.39 13.79 -14.26
CA LYS A 111 -1.19 13.65 -13.43
C LYS A 111 -1.43 14.26 -12.06
N VAL A 112 -1.00 13.58 -11.01
CA VAL A 112 -1.08 14.02 -9.61
C VAL A 112 0.32 13.95 -9.03
N ARG A 113 0.80 15.06 -8.47
CA ARG A 113 2.07 15.11 -7.74
C ARG A 113 1.79 14.79 -6.27
N GLU A 114 2.44 13.74 -5.79
CA GLU A 114 2.34 13.25 -4.42
C GLU A 114 3.62 13.59 -3.67
N ARG A 115 3.48 14.36 -2.59
CA ARG A 115 4.55 14.79 -1.71
C ARG A 115 4.29 14.28 -0.30
N VAL A 116 5.28 13.61 0.28
CA VAL A 116 5.23 13.12 1.66
C VAL A 116 6.29 13.85 2.46
N TYR A 117 5.87 14.43 3.56
CA TYR A 117 6.72 15.13 4.51
C TYR A 117 6.74 14.37 5.83
N GLU A 118 7.90 14.34 6.47
CA GLU A 118 8.12 13.91 7.85
C GLU A 118 8.62 15.13 8.64
N GLY A 119 7.77 15.69 9.48
CA GLY A 119 7.95 17.04 10.04
C GLY A 119 7.95 18.08 8.92
N ASP A 120 9.03 18.85 8.84
CA ASP A 120 9.27 19.85 7.78
C ASP A 120 10.13 19.30 6.63
N ARG A 121 10.51 18.01 6.67
CA ARG A 121 11.40 17.41 5.66
C ARG A 121 10.60 16.64 4.62
N LEU A 122 10.74 17.02 3.35
CA LEU A 122 10.22 16.27 2.22
C LEU A 122 10.97 14.93 2.12
N VAL A 123 10.26 13.82 2.32
CA VAL A 123 10.81 12.45 2.27
C VAL A 123 10.49 11.73 0.97
N LYS A 124 9.47 12.19 0.23
CA LYS A 124 9.08 11.60 -1.06
C LYS A 124 8.39 12.64 -1.94
N ASP A 125 8.78 12.74 -3.20
CA ASP A 125 8.10 13.53 -4.24
C ASP A 125 8.00 12.66 -5.49
N HIS A 126 6.78 12.37 -5.93
CA HIS A 126 6.53 11.49 -7.06
C HIS A 126 5.33 11.99 -7.88
N ILE A 127 5.43 11.95 -9.20
CA ILE A 127 4.32 12.29 -10.11
C ILE A 127 3.69 10.99 -10.58
N ARG A 128 2.42 10.78 -10.24
CA ARG A 128 1.63 9.61 -10.62
C ARG A 128 0.61 9.99 -11.68
N GLU A 129 0.48 9.17 -12.73
CA GLU A 129 -0.51 9.34 -13.78
C GLU A 129 -1.74 8.46 -13.49
N VAL A 130 -2.93 9.07 -13.54
CA VAL A 130 -4.22 8.46 -13.23
C VAL A 130 -5.12 8.55 -14.45
N CYS A 131 -5.31 7.43 -15.14
CA CYS A 131 -6.14 7.33 -16.35
C CYS A 131 -7.58 6.90 -16.04
N ASP A 132 -8.54 7.34 -16.86
CA ASP A 132 -9.97 7.01 -16.73
C ASP A 132 -10.27 5.51 -16.71
N SER A 133 -9.43 4.64 -17.29
CA SER A 133 -9.64 3.19 -17.25
C SER A 133 -9.54 2.58 -15.85
N GLN A 134 -8.93 3.26 -14.87
CA GLN A 134 -9.01 2.87 -13.46
C GLN A 134 -10.32 3.27 -12.77
N ARG A 135 -11.22 4.05 -13.43
CA ARG A 135 -12.58 4.31 -12.92
C ARG A 135 -13.51 3.11 -13.07
N ALA A 136 -13.24 2.17 -14.00
CA ALA A 136 -14.14 1.06 -14.29
C ALA A 136 -14.12 -0.06 -13.23
N ASP A 137 -13.05 -0.19 -12.44
CA ASP A 137 -12.94 -1.23 -11.41
C ASP A 137 -13.73 -0.90 -10.12
N ARG A 138 -14.40 0.27 -10.09
CA ARG A 138 -15.39 0.66 -9.07
C ARG A 138 -16.81 0.73 -9.65
N GLY A 139 -17.08 0.00 -10.72
CA GLY A 139 -18.44 -0.48 -11.00
C GLY A 139 -18.82 -1.54 -9.97
N TYR A 140 -19.12 -1.10 -8.75
CA TYR A 140 -19.67 -1.98 -7.72
C TYR A 140 -20.94 -2.64 -8.27
N LEU A 141 -20.92 -3.97 -8.18
CA LEU A 141 -22.09 -4.84 -8.08
C LEU A 141 -23.23 -4.12 -7.35
N TYR A 142 -24.33 -3.93 -8.06
CA TYR A 142 -25.68 -3.82 -7.51
C TYR A 142 -26.54 -4.85 -8.24
#